data_AF-A0A259N7D2-F1
#
_entry.id   AF-A0A259N7D2-F1
#
_cell.length_a   1.000
_cell.length_b   1.000
_cell.length_c   1.000
_cell.angle_alpha   90.00
_cell.angle_beta   90.00
_cell.angle_gamma   90.00
#
_symmetry.space_group_name_H-M   'P 1'
#
loop_
_entity.id
_entity.type
_entity.pdbx_description
1 polymer ?
#
loop_
_entity_poly.entity_id
_entity_poly.type
_entity_poly.pdbx_seq_one_letter_code
_entity_poly.pdbx_strand_id
1 'polypeptide(L)'
;MTSFQNMIFDNTTNAEELQVIISELTPMFITLSLVQLVLLVLGWYAPALLIFSPVSLLEAITVSGKACVINILPIIVYLITMAAILAAIGFTVLTVPLLGFLLSLFVIPTIVASVYVSYSDVFKQESPSTP
;
A
#
# COMPACT_ATOMS: atom_id res chain seq x y z
N MET A 1 10.72 -27.50 -50.03
CA MET A 1 9.78 -26.38 -49.84
C MET A 1 8.56 -26.92 -49.10
N THR A 2 8.62 -27.08 -47.78
CA THR A 2 7.49 -27.49 -46.91
C THR A 2 7.96 -27.47 -45.45
N SER A 3 8.05 -26.29 -44.81
CA SER A 3 8.10 -26.24 -43.33
C SER A 3 7.74 -24.88 -42.70
N PHE A 4 7.10 -23.96 -43.43
CA PHE A 4 6.76 -22.63 -42.90
C PHE A 4 5.25 -22.32 -42.91
N GLN A 5 4.39 -23.33 -43.04
CA GLN A 5 2.94 -23.14 -43.15
C GLN A 5 2.13 -23.64 -41.94
N ASN A 6 2.79 -24.17 -40.90
CA ASN A 6 2.12 -24.61 -39.66
C ASN A 6 2.24 -23.61 -38.51
N MET A 7 2.69 -22.38 -38.79
CA MET A 7 2.58 -21.26 -37.85
C MET A 7 1.24 -20.55 -38.05
N ILE A 8 0.14 -21.32 -38.08
CA ILE A 8 -1.12 -20.76 -37.62
C ILE A 8 -0.88 -20.58 -36.13
N PHE A 9 -0.75 -19.33 -35.70
CA PHE A 9 -0.79 -18.99 -34.28
C PHE A 9 -2.07 -19.60 -33.73
N ASP A 10 -1.93 -20.73 -33.03
CA ASP A 10 -2.98 -21.42 -32.32
C ASP A 10 -3.38 -20.56 -31.11
N ASN A 11 -4.02 -19.43 -31.42
CA ASN A 11 -4.42 -18.41 -30.46
C ASN A 11 -5.43 -18.98 -29.46
N THR A 12 -6.12 -20.05 -29.83
CA THR A 12 -7.06 -20.79 -28.98
C THR A 12 -6.34 -21.66 -27.96
N THR A 13 -5.38 -22.51 -28.37
CA THR A 13 -4.63 -23.35 -27.42
C THR A 13 -3.75 -22.51 -26.49
N ASN A 14 -3.11 -21.45 -27.01
CA ASN A 14 -2.34 -20.52 -26.16
C ASN A 14 -3.22 -19.76 -25.15
N ALA A 15 -4.48 -19.45 -25.50
CA ALA A 15 -5.42 -18.80 -24.58
C ALA A 15 -5.93 -19.78 -23.52
N GLU A 16 -6.12 -21.06 -23.85
CA GLU A 16 -6.47 -22.11 -22.89
C GLU A 16 -5.34 -22.38 -21.91
N GLU A 17 -4.09 -22.51 -22.38
CA GLU A 17 -2.91 -22.63 -21.52
C GLU A 17 -2.75 -21.42 -20.58
N LEU A 18 -2.96 -20.21 -21.11
CA LEU A 18 -2.92 -18.99 -20.31
C LEU A 18 -4.03 -18.95 -19.25
N GLN A 19 -5.25 -19.38 -19.59
CA GLN A 19 -6.36 -19.47 -18.64
C GLN A 19 -6.08 -20.45 -17.51
N VAL A 20 -5.48 -21.61 -17.84
CA VAL A 20 -5.04 -22.58 -16.84
C VAL A 20 -4.02 -21.97 -15.90
N ILE A 21 -2.97 -21.31 -16.42
CA ILE A 21 -1.95 -20.63 -15.61
C ILE A 21 -2.57 -19.55 -14.71
N ILE A 22 -3.47 -18.72 -15.26
CA ILE A 22 -4.16 -17.69 -14.46
C ILE A 22 -4.96 -18.34 -13.34
N SER A 23 -5.70 -19.42 -13.62
CA SER A 23 -6.53 -20.10 -12.62
C SER A 23 -5.72 -20.69 -11.46
N GLU A 24 -4.51 -21.19 -11.74
CA GLU A 24 -3.61 -21.74 -10.73
C GLU A 24 -2.92 -20.66 -9.90
N LEU A 25 -2.52 -19.54 -10.53
CA LEU A 25 -1.80 -18.46 -9.85
C LEU A 25 -2.72 -17.50 -9.08
N THR A 26 -3.96 -17.33 -9.53
CA THR A 26 -4.95 -16.44 -8.91
C THR A 26 -5.13 -16.69 -7.40
N PRO A 27 -5.38 -17.93 -6.92
CA PRO A 27 -5.55 -18.17 -5.48
C PRO A 27 -4.29 -17.85 -4.67
N MET A 28 -3.10 -18.08 -5.24
CA MET A 28 -1.83 -17.71 -4.62
C MET A 28 -1.74 -16.19 -4.44
N PHE A 29 -2.00 -15.41 -5.51
CA PHE A 29 -1.96 -13.95 -5.43
C PHE A 29 -2.99 -13.37 -4.46
N ILE A 30 -4.21 -13.92 -4.43
CA ILE A 30 -5.24 -13.52 -3.47
C ILE A 30 -4.73 -13.78 -2.04
N THR A 31 -4.20 -14.97 -1.77
CA THR A 31 -3.69 -15.33 -0.44
C THR A 31 -2.57 -14.40 -0.01
N LEU A 32 -1.57 -14.17 -0.87
CA LEU A 32 -0.46 -13.27 -0.57
C LEU A 32 -0.92 -11.83 -0.35
N SER A 33 -1.90 -11.36 -1.13
CA SER A 33 -2.46 -10.02 -0.98
C SER A 33 -3.19 -9.86 0.36
N LEU A 34 -3.95 -10.87 0.80
CA LEU A 34 -4.62 -10.86 2.10
C LEU A 34 -3.61 -10.88 3.26
N VAL A 35 -2.57 -11.71 3.16
CA VAL A 35 -1.48 -11.73 4.16
C VAL A 35 -0.78 -10.38 4.22
N GLN A 36 -0.46 -9.78 3.07
CA GLN A 36 0.15 -8.46 2.99
C GLN A 36 -0.74 -7.39 3.62
N LEU A 37 -2.05 -7.42 3.37
CA LEU A 37 -3.00 -6.48 3.96
C LEU A 37 -3.01 -6.59 5.50
N VAL A 38 -3.01 -7.81 6.04
CA VAL A 38 -2.96 -8.05 7.49
C VAL A 38 -1.65 -7.51 8.07
N LEU A 39 -0.51 -7.79 7.45
CA LEU A 39 0.79 -7.28 7.89
C LEU A 39 0.83 -5.74 7.88
N LEU A 40 0.24 -5.13 6.86
CA LEU A 40 0.18 -3.67 6.71
C LEU A 40 -0.66 -3.04 7.83
N VAL A 41 -1.83 -3.60 8.15
CA VAL A 41 -2.69 -3.14 9.25
C VAL A 41 -2.00 -3.30 10.62
N LEU A 42 -1.37 -4.46 10.85
CA LEU A 42 -0.64 -4.74 12.08
C LEU A 42 0.61 -3.85 12.24
N GLY A 43 1.29 -3.55 11.13
CA GLY A 43 2.53 -2.79 11.12
C GLY A 43 2.38 -1.28 10.97
N TRP A 44 1.20 -0.77 10.59
CA TRP A 44 1.03 0.63 10.16
C TRP A 44 1.52 1.66 11.19
N TYR A 45 1.18 1.47 12.47
CA TYR A 45 1.60 2.35 13.57
C TYR A 45 2.57 1.67 14.54
N ALA A 46 2.82 0.37 14.42
CA ALA A 46 3.63 -0.39 15.39
C ALA A 46 5.07 0.16 15.56
N PRO A 47 5.82 0.56 14.52
CA PRO A 47 7.14 1.17 14.69
C PRO A 47 7.08 2.48 15.47
N ALA A 48 6.10 3.33 15.19
CA ALA A 48 5.93 4.60 15.89
C ALA A 48 5.55 4.38 17.36
N LEU A 49 4.66 3.42 17.65
CA LEU A 49 4.32 3.02 19.01
C LEU A 49 5.55 2.53 19.79
N LEU A 50 6.40 1.71 19.18
CA LEU A 50 7.62 1.21 19.82
C LEU A 50 8.66 2.30 20.11
N ILE A 51 8.72 3.33 19.27
CA ILE A 51 9.68 4.42 19.41
C ILE A 51 9.19 5.48 20.40
N PHE A 52 7.90 5.83 20.33
CA PHE A 52 7.33 6.97 21.05
C PHE A 52 6.52 6.59 22.29
N SER A 53 6.31 5.30 22.56
CA SER A 53 5.52 4.83 23.71
C SER A 53 6.24 3.67 24.42
N PRO A 54 6.15 3.57 25.76
CA PRO A 54 6.77 2.50 26.52
C PRO A 54 5.91 1.21 26.48
N VAL A 55 5.68 0.67 25.28
CA VAL A 55 4.87 -0.53 25.04
C VAL A 55 5.71 -1.71 24.57
N SER A 56 5.26 -2.94 24.83
CA SER A 56 5.93 -4.14 24.32
C SER A 56 5.67 -4.35 22.82
N LEU A 57 6.47 -5.20 22.14
CA LEU A 57 6.27 -5.50 20.71
C LEU A 57 4.88 -6.07 20.39
N LEU A 58 4.42 -7.04 21.18
CA LEU A 58 3.10 -7.65 20.98
C LEU A 58 1.97 -6.65 21.22
N GLU A 59 2.15 -5.77 22.21
CA GLU A 59 1.22 -4.69 22.48
C GLU A 59 1.18 -3.68 21.33
N ALA A 60 2.34 -3.25 20.80
CA ALA A 60 2.40 -2.33 19.67
C ALA A 60 1.66 -2.86 18.43
N ILE A 61 1.86 -4.14 18.10
CA ILE A 61 1.21 -4.82 16.97
C ILE A 61 -0.32 -4.86 17.15
N THR A 62 -0.79 -5.28 18.33
CA THR A 62 -2.22 -5.43 18.60
C THR A 62 -2.92 -4.08 18.69
N VAL A 63 -2.30 -3.09 19.33
CA VAL A 63 -2.80 -1.71 19.43
C VAL A 63 -2.83 -1.05 18.05
N SER A 64 -1.79 -1.20 17.24
CA SER A 64 -1.77 -0.72 15.84
C SER A 64 -2.90 -1.33 15.03
N GLY A 65 -3.05 -2.66 15.07
CA GLY A 65 -4.11 -3.36 14.34
C GLY A 65 -5.50 -2.88 14.74
N LYS A 66 -5.77 -2.78 16.05
CA LYS A 66 -7.06 -2.29 16.57
C LYS A 66 -7.33 -0.86 16.11
N ALA A 67 -6.32 0.01 16.23
CA ALA A 67 -6.44 1.40 15.82
C ALA A 67 -6.76 1.53 14.33
N CYS A 68 -6.12 0.75 13.46
CA CYS A 68 -6.38 0.77 12.03
C CYS A 68 -7.78 0.27 11.67
N VAL A 69 -8.29 -0.76 12.36
CA VAL A 69 -9.66 -1.25 12.14
C VAL A 69 -10.71 -0.21 12.55
N ILE A 70 -10.52 0.46 13.69
CA ILE A 70 -11.42 1.53 14.14
C ILE A 70 -11.37 2.74 13.18
N ASN A 71 -10.19 3.03 12.65
CA ASN A 71 -9.93 4.16 11.75
C ASN A 71 -9.92 3.74 10.27
N ILE A 72 -10.70 2.71 9.90
CA ILE A 72 -10.68 2.19 8.53
C ILE A 72 -11.13 3.24 7.52
N LEU A 73 -12.13 4.06 7.85
CA LEU A 73 -12.64 5.09 6.96
C LEU A 73 -11.61 6.20 6.68
N PRO A 74 -11.00 6.86 7.68
CA PRO A 74 -9.93 7.83 7.41
C PRO A 74 -8.71 7.21 6.74
N ILE A 75 -8.36 5.95 7.02
CA ILE A 75 -7.30 5.23 6.31
C ILE A 75 -7.64 5.09 4.82
N ILE A 76 -8.87 4.69 4.47
CA ILE A 76 -9.29 4.57 3.08
C ILE A 76 -9.21 5.93 2.37
N VAL A 77 -9.70 7.00 3.00
CA VAL A 77 -9.61 8.36 2.43
C VAL A 77 -8.16 8.77 2.22
N TYR A 78 -7.28 8.51 3.19
CA TYR A 78 -5.86 8.78 3.08
C TYR A 78 -5.22 8.00 1.92
N LEU A 79 -5.48 6.70 1.81
CA LEU A 79 -4.95 5.85 0.75
C LEU A 79 -5.41 6.30 -0.65
N ILE A 80 -6.69 6.63 -0.81
CA ILE A 80 -7.23 7.14 -2.08
C ILE A 80 -6.58 8.49 -2.44
N THR A 81 -6.47 9.39 -1.47
CA THR A 81 -5.87 10.71 -1.67
C THR A 81 -4.39 10.59 -2.05
N MET A 82 -3.63 9.76 -1.34
CA MET A 82 -2.23 9.49 -1.67
C MET A 82 -2.08 8.80 -3.02
N ALA A 83 -2.93 7.83 -3.36
CA ALA A 83 -2.90 7.19 -4.67
C ALA A 83 -3.14 8.21 -5.80
N ALA A 84 -4.09 9.13 -5.64
CA ALA A 84 -4.35 10.19 -6.61
C ALA A 84 -3.14 11.14 -6.74
N ILE A 85 -2.52 11.54 -5.63
CA ILE A 85 -1.31 12.38 -5.62
C ILE A 85 -0.16 11.67 -6.33
N LEU A 86 0.10 10.40 -6.02
CA LEU A 86 1.17 9.61 -6.64
C LEU A 86 0.92 9.41 -8.14
N ALA A 87 -0.33 9.17 -8.55
CA ALA A 87 -0.69 9.08 -9.97
C ALA A 87 -0.46 10.41 -10.70
N ALA A 88 -0.83 11.54 -10.09
CA ALA A 88 -0.59 12.87 -10.66
C ALA A 88 0.91 13.17 -10.79
N ILE A 89 1.72 12.83 -9.76
CA ILE A 89 3.18 12.97 -9.82
C ILE A 89 3.77 12.06 -10.90
N GLY A 90 3.35 10.79 -10.98
CA GLY A 90 3.81 9.84 -11.99
C GLY A 90 3.50 10.32 -13.41
N PHE A 91 2.30 10.84 -13.64
CA PHE A 91 1.95 11.48 -14.92
C PHE A 91 2.82 12.71 -15.21
N THR A 92 3.09 13.53 -14.19
CA THR A 92 3.95 14.71 -14.32
C THR A 92 5.40 14.34 -14.63
N VAL A 93 5.93 13.23 -14.09
CA VAL A 93 7.27 12.72 -14.42
C VAL A 93 7.38 12.37 -15.91
N LEU A 94 6.32 11.80 -16.50
CA LEU A 94 6.32 11.41 -17.91
C LEU A 94 6.14 12.60 -18.87
N THR A 95 5.39 13.63 -18.45
CA THR A 95 5.04 14.78 -19.30
C THR A 95 5.94 16.00 -19.11
N VAL A 96 6.39 16.24 -17.88
CA VAL A 96 7.25 17.37 -17.49
C VAL A 96 8.37 16.85 -16.55
N PRO A 97 9.41 16.18 -17.08
CA PRO A 97 10.32 15.37 -16.28
C PRO A 97 11.02 16.10 -15.13
N LEU A 98 11.50 17.34 -15.36
CA LEU A 98 12.17 18.12 -14.32
C LEU A 98 11.23 18.43 -13.15
N LEU A 99 10.00 18.87 -13.44
CA LEU A 99 9.01 19.17 -12.41
C LEU A 99 8.57 17.89 -11.68
N GLY A 100 8.32 16.81 -12.42
CA GLY A 100 7.95 15.52 -11.84
C GLY A 100 9.04 14.97 -10.90
N PHE A 101 10.31 15.10 -11.28
CA PHE A 101 11.45 14.73 -10.42
C PHE A 101 11.48 15.57 -9.14
N LEU A 102 11.35 16.90 -9.25
CA LEU A 102 11.32 17.79 -8.08
C LEU A 102 10.16 17.44 -7.14
N LEU A 103 8.95 17.20 -7.66
CA LEU A 103 7.80 16.78 -6.85
C LEU A 103 8.03 15.42 -6.18
N SER A 104 8.67 14.48 -6.88
CA SER A 104 8.98 13.15 -6.34
C SER A 104 9.90 13.20 -5.12
N LEU A 105 10.81 14.18 -5.03
CA LEU A 105 11.67 14.38 -3.86
C LEU A 105 10.87 14.71 -2.58
N PHE A 106 9.68 15.31 -2.72
CA PHE A 106 8.84 15.66 -1.58
C PHE A 106 7.89 14.55 -1.14
N VAL A 107 7.78 13.45 -1.89
CA VAL A 107 6.84 12.36 -1.59
C VAL A 107 7.16 11.71 -0.25
N ILE A 108 8.40 11.28 -0.04
CA ILE A 108 8.82 10.62 1.20
C ILE A 108 8.59 11.52 2.44
N PRO A 109 9.10 12.76 2.51
CA PRO A 109 8.87 13.59 3.69
C PRO A 109 7.40 13.89 3.92
N THR A 110 6.59 14.03 2.86
CA THR A 110 5.14 14.22 2.99
C THR A 110 4.47 13.01 3.61
N ILE A 111 4.77 11.79 3.12
CA ILE A 111 4.22 10.54 3.67
C ILE A 111 4.63 10.38 5.14
N VAL A 112 5.90 10.61 5.48
CA VAL A 112 6.38 10.48 6.86
C VAL A 112 5.67 11.49 7.77
N ALA A 113 5.57 12.75 7.35
CA ALA A 113 4.89 13.79 8.12
C ALA A 113 3.39 13.47 8.31
N SER A 114 2.69 13.06 7.25
CA SER A 114 1.26 12.74 7.33
C SER A 114 0.99 11.51 8.20
N VAL A 115 1.82 10.46 8.10
CA VAL A 115 1.71 9.27 8.96
C VAL A 115 2.01 9.63 10.42
N TYR A 116 3.00 10.47 10.69
CA TYR A 116 3.29 10.92 12.06
C TYR A 116 2.15 11.73 12.67
N VAL A 117 1.57 12.68 11.92
CA VAL A 117 0.42 13.45 12.38
C VAL A 117 -0.77 12.54 12.66
N SER A 118 -1.07 11.61 11.74
CA SER A 118 -2.12 10.61 11.94
C SER A 118 -1.86 9.74 13.19
N TYR A 119 -0.61 9.33 13.42
CA TYR A 119 -0.22 8.64 14.65
C TYR A 119 -0.46 9.50 15.90
N SER A 120 -0.06 10.77 15.89
CA SER A 120 -0.29 11.65 17.04
C SER A 120 -1.77 11.86 17.32
N ASP A 121 -2.60 12.00 16.28
CA ASP A 121 -4.03 12.20 16.47
C ASP A 121 -4.71 10.96 17.05
N VAL A 122 -4.29 9.76 16.60
CA VAL A 122 -4.86 8.49 17.06
C VAL A 122 -4.43 8.15 18.49
N PHE A 123 -3.20 8.48 18.90
CA PHE A 123 -2.62 7.97 20.16
C PHE A 123 -2.25 9.04 21.19
N LYS A 124 -2.17 10.33 20.85
CA LYS A 124 -1.70 11.39 21.77
C LYS A 124 -2.80 12.34 22.27
N GLN A 125 -4.08 12.07 22.04
CA GLN A 125 -5.14 12.96 22.53
C GLN A 125 -5.47 12.76 24.03
N GLU A 126 -5.37 13.89 24.74
CA GLU A 126 -5.56 14.20 26.18
C GLU A 126 -4.42 13.90 27.17
N SER A 127 -3.44 14.81 27.24
CA SER A 127 -3.06 15.33 28.56
C SER A 127 -4.17 16.29 28.97
N PRO A 128 -4.92 16.04 30.05
CA PRO A 128 -5.77 17.08 30.60
C PRO A 128 -4.87 18.27 30.91
N SER A 129 -5.21 19.43 30.38
CA SER A 129 -4.76 20.69 30.93
C SER A 129 -5.19 20.69 32.41
N THR A 130 -4.25 20.43 33.30
CA THR A 130 -4.40 20.66 34.74
C THR A 130 -4.82 22.12 34.94
N PRO A 131 -5.83 22.42 35.79
CA PRO A 131 -6.46 23.73 35.92
C PRO A 131 -5.51 24.88 36.27
#